data_AF-A0A2H5MZS7-F1
#
_entry.id   AF-A0A2H5MZS7-F1
#
_cell.length_a   1.000
_cell.length_b   1.000
_cell.length_c   1.000
_cell.angle_alpha   90.00
_cell.angle_beta   90.00
_cell.angle_gamma   90.00
#
_symmetry.space_group_name_H-M   'P 1'
#
loop_
_entity.id
_entity.type
_entity.pdbx_description
1 polymer ?
#
loop_
_entity_poly.entity_id
_entity_poly.type
_entity_poly.pdbx_seq_one_letter_code
_entity_poly.pdbx_strand_id
1 'polypeptide(L)'
;MKSVNFEHFKIQAGSDFSGVATDMITVNSTVKMIYRNTGTFFGVHVTSNPLDLSYSEITIASGAIRKFYQSRKSQKTVSVAVMGNKIPLYGSGAGLSINSTTGSTSHPVPLNLNFVVRSRAYVLGKLVKPKFYKNIACSITFDPKKLNVPVSLKNSCTYD
;
A
#
# COMPACT_ATOMS: atom_id res chain seq x y z
N MET A 1 -6.29 -7.81 -5.89
CA MET A 1 -4.96 -7.70 -5.24
C MET A 1 -4.28 -9.07 -5.27
N LYS A 2 -2.93 -9.14 -5.31
CA LYS A 2 -2.19 -10.42 -5.28
C LYS A 2 -1.57 -10.67 -3.91
N SER A 3 -0.58 -9.87 -3.54
CA SER A 3 0.18 -10.06 -2.31
C SER A 3 0.85 -8.78 -1.87
N VAL A 4 1.25 -8.73 -0.61
CA VAL A 4 2.20 -7.74 -0.06
C VAL A 4 3.41 -8.49 0.47
N ASN A 5 4.61 -7.98 0.20
CA ASN A 5 5.85 -8.46 0.80
C ASN A 5 6.38 -7.37 1.72
N PHE A 6 6.82 -7.73 2.92
CA PHE A 6 7.47 -6.79 3.83
C PHE A 6 8.96 -7.11 3.87
N GLU A 7 9.78 -6.26 3.25
CA GLU A 7 11.23 -6.38 3.26
C GLU A 7 11.83 -5.83 4.55
N HIS A 8 11.26 -4.73 5.05
CA HIS A 8 11.65 -4.13 6.33
C HIS A 8 10.43 -3.66 7.11
N PHE A 9 10.40 -3.96 8.41
CA PHE A 9 9.42 -3.44 9.34
C PHE A 9 10.09 -3.33 10.72
N LYS A 10 10.56 -2.14 11.05
CA LYS A 10 11.34 -1.88 12.27
C LYS A 10 10.81 -0.68 13.01
N ILE A 11 10.85 -0.76 14.34
CA ILE A 11 10.47 0.31 15.25
C ILE A 11 11.67 0.60 16.15
N GLN A 12 11.97 1.88 16.33
CA GLN A 12 13.08 2.33 17.16
C GLN A 12 12.69 3.62 17.88
N ALA A 13 13.23 3.82 19.07
CA ALA A 13 13.10 5.10 19.76
C ALA A 13 13.80 6.21 18.97
N GLY A 14 13.19 7.40 18.92
CA GLY A 14 13.74 8.57 18.25
C GLY A 14 13.08 9.86 18.75
N SER A 15 13.38 10.95 18.06
CA SER A 15 12.77 12.26 18.29
C SER A 15 12.33 12.81 16.96
N ASP A 16 11.12 13.36 16.90
CA ASP A 16 10.65 14.07 15.71
C ASP A 16 11.46 15.36 15.48
N PHE A 17 11.11 16.11 14.44
CA PHE A 17 11.77 17.38 14.12
C PHE A 17 11.58 18.45 15.22
N SER A 18 10.54 18.35 16.06
CA SER A 18 10.28 19.30 17.14
C SER A 18 11.04 18.99 18.44
N GLY A 19 11.69 17.82 18.53
CA GLY A 19 12.39 17.38 19.75
C GLY A 19 11.55 16.47 20.65
N VAL A 20 10.34 16.10 20.24
CA VAL A 20 9.44 15.23 20.99
C VAL A 20 9.88 13.78 20.80
N ALA A 21 10.26 13.16 21.92
CA ALA A 21 10.62 11.74 21.96
C ALA A 21 9.42 10.86 21.59
N THR A 22 9.60 9.98 20.62
CA THR A 22 8.57 9.07 20.12
C THR A 22 9.20 7.83 19.50
N ASP A 23 8.45 6.73 19.46
CA ASP A 23 8.80 5.60 18.60
C ASP A 23 8.66 6.00 17.13
N MET A 24 9.62 5.55 16.33
CA MET A 24 9.71 5.79 14.90
C MET A 24 9.69 4.47 14.15
N ILE A 25 8.79 4.35 13.18
CA ILE A 25 8.67 3.17 12.33
C ILE A 25 9.34 3.38 10.98
N THR A 26 10.04 2.37 10.51
CA THR A 26 10.59 2.29 9.16
C THR A 26 10.07 1.04 8.48
N VAL A 27 9.39 1.23 7.35
CA VAL A 27 8.75 0.17 6.58
C VAL A 27 9.23 0.22 5.15
N ASN A 28 9.61 -0.94 4.63
CA ASN A 28 9.78 -1.16 3.20
C ASN A 28 8.93 -2.37 2.82
N SER A 29 7.98 -2.14 1.91
CA SER A 29 7.05 -3.17 1.48
C SER A 29 6.81 -3.09 -0.02
N THR A 30 6.60 -4.23 -0.66
CA THR A 30 6.22 -4.33 -2.07
C THR A 30 4.81 -4.90 -2.20
N VAL A 31 3.88 -4.08 -2.71
CA VAL A 31 2.51 -4.50 -3.03
C VAL A 31 2.43 -4.95 -4.48
N LYS A 32 1.93 -6.17 -4.72
CA LYS A 32 1.67 -6.74 -6.04
C LYS A 32 0.17 -6.85 -6.29
N MET A 33 -0.25 -6.44 -7.49
CA MET A 33 -1.63 -6.56 -7.94
C MET A 33 -1.71 -6.84 -9.44
N ILE A 34 -2.87 -7.31 -9.91
CA ILE A 34 -3.19 -7.36 -11.34
C ILE A 34 -4.21 -6.27 -11.61
N TYR A 35 -3.89 -5.41 -12.57
CA TYR A 35 -4.88 -4.54 -13.19
C TYR A 35 -5.42 -5.21 -14.45
N ARG A 36 -6.74 -5.33 -14.58
CA ARG A 36 -7.40 -5.95 -15.74
C ARG A 36 -8.35 -4.95 -16.38
N ASN A 37 -8.12 -4.64 -17.65
CA ASN A 37 -9.07 -3.91 -18.47
C ASN A 37 -10.01 -4.91 -19.17
N THR A 38 -11.25 -4.98 -18.71
CA THR A 38 -12.31 -5.82 -19.30
C THR A 38 -12.98 -5.15 -20.50
N GLY A 39 -12.74 -3.86 -20.73
CA GLY A 39 -13.31 -3.10 -21.84
C GLY A 39 -12.96 -3.72 -23.20
N THR A 40 -13.93 -3.71 -24.10
CA THR A 40 -13.84 -4.33 -25.44
C THR A 40 -13.43 -3.34 -26.52
N PHE A 41 -13.75 -2.06 -26.35
CA PHE A 41 -13.62 -1.05 -27.38
C PHE A 41 -12.34 -0.21 -27.25
N PHE A 42 -11.96 0.18 -26.04
CA PHE A 42 -10.86 1.13 -25.80
C PHE A 42 -9.88 0.63 -24.73
N GLY A 43 -8.62 1.05 -24.88
CA GLY A 43 -7.67 0.98 -23.77
C GLY A 43 -7.84 2.15 -22.81
N VAL A 44 -7.22 2.04 -21.64
CA VAL A 44 -7.36 3.00 -20.55
C VAL A 44 -6.01 3.44 -20.01
N HIS A 45 -5.90 4.72 -19.70
CA HIS A 45 -4.78 5.27 -18.95
C HIS A 45 -5.07 5.13 -17.46
N VAL A 46 -4.20 4.40 -16.78
CA VAL A 46 -4.31 4.06 -15.37
C VAL A 46 -3.38 4.95 -14.56
N THR A 47 -3.94 5.54 -13.51
CA THR A 47 -3.25 6.35 -12.52
C THR A 47 -3.84 6.04 -11.15
N SER A 48 -3.17 6.37 -10.05
CA SER A 48 -3.75 6.26 -8.72
C SER A 48 -3.42 7.49 -7.86
N ASN A 49 -4.12 7.63 -6.76
CA ASN A 49 -3.57 8.33 -5.60
C ASN A 49 -2.45 7.45 -4.96
N PRO A 50 -1.73 7.95 -3.96
CA PRO A 50 -0.79 7.13 -3.22
C PRO A 50 -1.47 5.92 -2.54
N LEU A 51 -0.72 4.82 -2.48
CA LEU A 51 -1.00 3.61 -1.73
C LEU A 51 -0.53 3.84 -0.31
N ASP A 52 -1.47 4.20 0.56
CA ASP A 52 -1.18 4.50 1.95
C ASP A 52 -1.38 3.24 2.79
N LEU A 53 -0.31 2.82 3.45
CA LEU A 53 -0.31 1.78 4.45
C LEU A 53 -0.37 2.44 5.82
N SER A 54 -1.40 2.16 6.59
CA SER A 54 -1.60 2.71 7.92
C SER A 54 -1.60 1.65 9.02
N TYR A 55 -1.17 2.07 10.20
CA TYR A 55 -1.36 1.39 11.46
C TYR A 55 -2.24 2.27 12.34
N SER A 56 -3.38 1.74 12.80
CA SER A 56 -4.42 2.56 13.43
C SER A 56 -4.79 3.74 12.51
N GLU A 57 -4.69 4.98 13.00
CA GLU A 57 -4.98 6.21 12.27
C GLU A 57 -3.74 6.84 11.59
N ILE A 58 -2.55 6.23 11.71
CA ILE A 58 -1.29 6.80 11.24
C ILE A 58 -0.83 6.12 9.95
N THR A 59 -0.63 6.88 8.89
CA THR A 59 0.02 6.40 7.66
C THR A 59 1.52 6.19 7.90
N ILE A 60 1.94 4.93 7.92
CA ILE A 60 3.31 4.51 8.23
C ILE A 60 4.18 4.35 6.97
N ALA A 61 3.56 4.20 5.80
CA ALA A 61 4.26 4.11 4.53
C ALA A 61 3.34 4.53 3.39
N SER A 62 3.92 5.07 2.31
CA SER A 62 3.18 5.44 1.12
C SER A 62 3.95 5.04 -0.15
N GLY A 63 3.23 4.80 -1.24
CA GLY A 63 3.80 4.43 -2.54
C GLY A 63 2.91 4.89 -3.68
N ALA A 64 3.42 4.95 -4.92
CA ALA A 64 2.61 5.41 -6.05
C ALA A 64 2.69 4.46 -7.24
N ILE A 65 1.55 4.19 -7.86
CA ILE A 65 1.51 3.45 -9.13
C ILE A 65 2.07 4.35 -10.22
N ARG A 66 3.13 3.87 -10.90
CA ARG A 66 3.62 4.52 -12.12
C ARG A 66 2.52 4.49 -13.17
N LYS A 67 2.17 5.65 -13.72
CA LYS A 67 1.11 5.78 -14.73
C LYS A 67 1.39 4.84 -15.91
N PHE A 68 0.37 4.13 -16.37
CA PHE A 68 0.53 3.21 -17.50
C PHE A 68 -0.73 3.16 -18.37
N TYR A 69 -0.56 2.70 -19.60
CA TYR A 69 -1.67 2.39 -20.49
C TYR A 69 -1.97 0.90 -20.45
N GLN A 70 -3.25 0.54 -20.40
CA GLN A 70 -3.73 -0.84 -20.50
C GLN A 70 -4.63 -1.02 -21.71
N SER A 71 -4.22 -1.86 -22.65
CA SER A 71 -5.00 -2.20 -23.83
C SER A 71 -6.36 -2.85 -23.48
N ARG A 72 -7.30 -2.81 -24.41
CA ARG A 72 -8.60 -3.49 -24.28
C ARG A 72 -8.42 -5.00 -24.05
N LYS A 73 -9.34 -5.65 -23.32
CA LYS A 73 -9.33 -7.10 -23.02
C LYS A 73 -7.97 -7.65 -22.56
N SER A 74 -7.22 -6.87 -21.77
CA SER A 74 -5.88 -7.25 -21.36
C SER A 74 -5.63 -6.97 -19.88
N GLN A 75 -4.56 -7.54 -19.34
CA GLN A 75 -4.19 -7.40 -17.95
C GLN A 75 -2.70 -7.14 -17.80
N LYS A 76 -2.30 -6.53 -16.69
CA LYS A 76 -0.91 -6.26 -16.34
C LYS A 76 -0.70 -6.47 -14.85
N THR A 77 0.41 -7.11 -14.51
CA THR A 77 0.86 -7.17 -13.12
C THR A 77 1.55 -5.84 -12.79
N VAL A 78 1.14 -5.22 -11.70
CA VAL A 78 1.68 -3.96 -11.18
C VAL A 78 2.32 -4.26 -9.82
N SER A 79 3.58 -3.84 -9.67
CA SER A 79 4.30 -3.89 -8.40
C SER A 79 4.57 -2.46 -7.95
N VAL A 80 4.27 -2.16 -6.69
CA VAL A 80 4.42 -0.82 -6.10
C VAL A 80 5.24 -0.95 -4.83
N ALA A 81 6.35 -0.21 -4.75
CA ALA A 81 7.07 -0.04 -3.50
C ALA A 81 6.30 0.96 -2.63
N VAL A 82 5.98 0.55 -1.41
CA VAL A 82 5.28 1.33 -0.39
C VAL A 82 6.23 1.42 0.80
N MET A 83 6.79 2.62 1.00
CA MET A 83 7.91 2.84 1.91
C MET A 83 7.60 3.99 2.88
N GLY A 84 8.13 3.88 4.08
CA GLY A 84 8.12 4.93 5.10
C GLY A 84 9.42 4.87 5.89
N ASN A 85 10.01 6.03 6.16
CA ASN A 85 11.32 6.12 6.81
C ASN A 85 11.19 7.00 8.04
N LYS A 86 11.48 6.43 9.22
CA LYS A 86 11.43 7.12 10.52
C LYS A 86 10.12 7.90 10.74
N ILE A 87 8.99 7.28 10.43
CA ILE A 87 7.68 7.88 10.64
C ILE A 87 7.36 7.85 12.14
N PRO A 88 7.10 8.99 12.79
CA PRO A 88 6.78 9.02 14.22
C PRO A 88 5.39 8.42 14.48
N LEU A 89 5.26 7.62 15.54
CA LEU A 89 4.02 6.96 15.93
C LEU A 89 3.23 7.71 17.02
N TYR A 90 3.82 8.71 17.69
CA TYR A 90 3.18 9.58 18.68
C TYR A 90 2.23 8.84 19.64
N GLY A 91 2.79 7.93 20.45
CA GLY A 91 2.02 7.15 21.42
C GLY A 91 1.32 5.92 20.85
N SER A 92 1.10 5.84 19.53
CA SER A 92 0.59 4.61 18.89
C SER A 92 1.60 3.46 18.94
N GLY A 93 2.88 3.76 19.21
CA GLY A 93 3.92 2.75 19.45
C GLY A 93 3.65 1.89 20.69
N ALA A 94 2.92 2.38 21.70
CA ALA A 94 2.65 1.66 22.93
C ALA A 94 1.81 0.38 22.73
N GLY A 95 0.99 0.35 21.67
CA GLY A 95 0.22 -0.85 21.28
C GLY A 95 1.07 -1.92 20.56
N LEU A 96 2.33 -1.63 20.27
CA LEU A 96 3.25 -2.52 19.59
C LEU A 96 4.23 -3.09 20.63
N SER A 97 4.14 -4.38 20.89
CA SER A 97 5.12 -5.05 21.75
C SER A 97 6.44 -5.22 20.98
N ILE A 98 7.41 -4.35 21.24
CA ILE A 98 8.69 -4.33 20.53
C ILE A 98 9.64 -5.33 21.15
N ASN A 99 10.29 -6.14 20.32
CA ASN A 99 11.41 -6.96 20.74
C ASN A 99 12.71 -6.13 20.66
N SER A 100 13.30 -5.85 21.82
CA SER A 100 14.49 -5.01 21.97
C SER A 100 15.74 -5.54 21.23
N THR A 101 15.81 -6.83 20.92
CA THR A 101 16.96 -7.41 20.19
C THR A 101 16.84 -7.28 18.67
N THR A 102 15.63 -7.34 18.12
CA THR A 102 15.41 -7.29 16.66
C THR A 102 14.92 -5.93 16.16
N GLY A 103 14.39 -5.09 17.07
CA GLY A 103 13.69 -3.87 16.72
C GLY A 103 12.40 -4.13 15.93
N SER A 104 11.90 -5.37 15.95
CA SER A 104 10.63 -5.76 15.31
C SER A 104 9.54 -5.91 16.37
N THR A 105 8.29 -6.03 15.95
CA THR A 105 7.23 -6.44 16.87
C THR A 105 7.39 -7.91 17.26
N SER A 106 7.00 -8.27 18.47
CA SER A 106 6.92 -9.66 18.93
C SER A 106 5.60 -10.33 18.55
N HIS A 107 4.55 -9.53 18.37
CA HIS A 107 3.22 -9.99 17.95
C HIS A 107 2.86 -9.50 16.53
N PRO A 108 1.93 -10.18 15.86
CA PRO A 108 1.40 -9.72 14.58
C PRO A 108 0.73 -8.35 14.69
N VAL A 109 0.90 -7.51 13.67
CA VAL A 109 0.41 -6.13 13.64
C VAL A 109 -0.68 -5.97 12.58
N PRO A 110 -1.90 -5.52 12.94
CA PRO A 110 -2.94 -5.21 11.96
C PRO A 110 -2.62 -3.89 11.26
N LEU A 111 -2.73 -3.88 9.94
CA LEU A 111 -2.43 -2.76 9.05
C LEU A 111 -3.57 -2.61 8.04
N ASN A 112 -3.78 -1.39 7.56
CA ASN A 112 -4.74 -1.09 6.52
C ASN A 112 -4.03 -0.51 5.30
N LEU A 113 -4.37 -0.97 4.11
CA LEU A 113 -3.85 -0.45 2.84
C LEU A 113 -5.00 0.14 2.04
N ASN A 114 -4.97 1.46 1.82
CA ASN A 114 -6.05 2.18 1.15
C ASN A 114 -5.54 2.99 -0.04
N PHE A 115 -6.24 2.88 -1.18
CA PHE A 115 -5.97 3.69 -2.38
C PHE A 115 -7.12 3.63 -3.38
N VAL A 116 -7.04 4.51 -4.37
CA VAL A 116 -7.99 4.70 -5.46
C VAL A 116 -7.27 4.59 -6.79
N VAL A 117 -7.69 3.62 -7.60
CA VAL A 117 -7.23 3.49 -8.98
C VAL A 117 -8.19 4.22 -9.90
N ARG A 118 -7.66 5.19 -10.66
CA ARG A 118 -8.37 5.93 -11.69
C ARG A 118 -8.00 5.41 -13.07
N SER A 119 -9.01 5.00 -13.82
CA SER A 119 -8.91 4.52 -15.19
C SER A 119 -9.60 5.50 -16.13
N ARG A 120 -8.89 6.08 -17.08
CA ARG A 120 -9.43 7.05 -18.04
C ARG A 120 -9.39 6.49 -19.45
N ALA A 121 -10.54 6.39 -20.10
CA ALA A 121 -10.62 6.04 -21.51
C ALA A 121 -10.70 7.30 -22.39
N TYR A 122 -10.41 7.11 -23.67
CA TYR A 122 -10.54 8.11 -24.72
C TYR A 122 -11.46 7.54 -25.80
N VAL A 123 -12.64 8.11 -25.93
CA VAL A 123 -13.71 7.64 -26.81
C VAL A 123 -13.93 8.69 -27.90
N LEU A 124 -14.06 8.24 -29.16
CA LEU A 124 -14.15 9.10 -30.35
C LEU A 124 -13.01 10.14 -30.36
N GLY A 125 -11.77 9.64 -30.38
CA GLY A 125 -10.57 10.46 -30.21
C GLY A 125 -10.47 10.98 -28.77
N LYS A 126 -10.74 12.27 -28.56
CA LYS A 126 -10.73 12.90 -27.23
C LYS A 126 -12.05 13.61 -26.93
N LEU A 127 -13.11 13.35 -27.68
CA LEU A 127 -14.39 14.03 -27.47
C LEU A 127 -15.02 13.61 -26.14
N VAL A 128 -15.03 12.31 -25.85
CA VAL A 128 -15.57 11.75 -24.60
C VAL A 128 -14.44 11.08 -23.81
N LYS A 129 -14.32 11.43 -22.53
CA LYS A 129 -13.20 11.04 -21.65
C LYS A 129 -13.69 10.44 -20.33
N PRO A 130 -14.38 9.28 -20.36
CA PRO A 130 -14.93 8.72 -19.14
C PRO A 130 -13.81 8.36 -18.17
N LYS A 131 -14.07 8.56 -16.88
CA LYS A 131 -13.17 8.24 -15.78
C LYS A 131 -13.88 7.25 -14.86
N PHE A 132 -13.19 6.17 -14.54
CA PHE A 132 -13.64 5.16 -13.62
C PHE A 132 -12.72 5.19 -12.41
N TYR A 133 -13.30 5.21 -11.23
CA TYR A 133 -12.58 5.20 -9.97
C TYR A 133 -12.91 3.89 -9.27
N LYS A 134 -11.88 3.26 -8.70
CA LYS A 134 -12.04 2.07 -7.89
C LYS A 134 -11.29 2.26 -6.58
N ASN A 135 -12.03 2.37 -5.49
CA ASN A 135 -11.52 2.43 -4.15
C ASN A 135 -11.18 1.00 -3.72
N ILE A 136 -9.97 0.83 -3.20
CA ILE A 136 -9.45 -0.44 -2.73
C ILE A 136 -9.01 -0.22 -1.29
N ALA A 137 -9.59 -0.98 -0.39
CA ALA A 137 -9.19 -1.04 1.00
C ALA A 137 -8.86 -2.49 1.35
N CYS A 138 -7.71 -2.73 1.96
CA CYS A 138 -7.26 -4.06 2.35
C CYS A 138 -6.88 -4.10 3.82
N SER A 139 -7.34 -5.12 4.53
CA SER A 139 -6.89 -5.44 5.89
C SER A 139 -5.73 -6.43 5.81
N ILE A 140 -4.60 -6.08 6.39
CA ILE A 140 -3.34 -6.82 6.29
C ILE A 140 -2.85 -7.11 7.71
N THR A 141 -2.42 -8.32 7.99
CA THR A 141 -1.73 -8.64 9.24
C THR A 141 -0.26 -8.88 8.94
N PHE A 142 0.61 -7.98 9.42
CA PHE A 142 2.04 -8.20 9.39
C PHE A 142 2.44 -9.22 10.47
N ASP A 143 3.18 -10.25 10.09
CA ASP A 143 3.72 -11.26 11.01
C ASP A 143 5.25 -11.11 11.03
N PRO A 144 5.87 -10.79 12.18
CA PRO A 144 7.31 -10.59 12.27
C PRO A 144 8.12 -11.84 11.90
N LYS A 145 7.53 -13.04 12.00
CA LYS A 145 8.18 -14.31 11.61
C LYS A 145 8.18 -14.52 10.08
N LYS A 146 7.41 -13.74 9.33
CA LYS A 146 7.21 -13.87 7.87
C LYS A 146 7.79 -12.70 7.09
N LEU A 147 8.91 -12.14 7.55
CA LEU A 147 9.64 -11.11 6.81
C LEU A 147 10.17 -11.70 5.49
N ASN A 148 10.14 -10.91 4.41
CA ASN A 148 10.49 -11.34 3.05
C ASN A 148 9.63 -12.49 2.48
N VAL A 149 8.50 -12.81 3.11
CA VAL A 149 7.54 -13.79 2.61
C VAL A 149 6.29 -13.06 2.09
N PRO A 150 5.88 -13.28 0.82
CA PRO A 150 4.67 -12.66 0.30
C PRO A 150 3.40 -13.13 1.02
N VAL A 151 2.68 -12.19 1.64
CA VAL A 151 1.36 -12.40 2.25
C VAL A 151 0.28 -12.21 1.19
N SER A 152 -0.61 -13.20 1.04
CA SER A 152 -1.72 -13.14 0.06
C SER A 152 -2.77 -12.10 0.44
N LEU A 153 -3.25 -11.34 -0.55
CA LEU A 153 -4.30 -10.33 -0.39
C LEU A 153 -5.60 -10.69 -1.15
N LYS A 154 -5.78 -11.96 -1.53
CA LYS A 154 -6.92 -12.37 -2.39
C LYS A 154 -8.29 -12.10 -1.75
N ASN A 155 -8.42 -12.36 -0.45
CA ASN A 155 -9.69 -12.30 0.28
C ASN A 155 -9.72 -11.21 1.35
N SER A 156 -8.72 -10.33 1.36
CA SER A 156 -8.51 -9.37 2.43
C SER A 156 -8.85 -7.94 2.01
N CYS A 157 -9.42 -7.76 0.82
CA CYS A 157 -9.67 -6.44 0.24
C CYS A 157 -11.11 -6.27 -0.22
N THR A 158 -11.65 -5.07 0.00
CA THR A 158 -12.90 -4.59 -0.58
C THR A 158 -12.61 -3.71 -1.80
N TYR A 159 -13.59 -3.63 -2.69
CA TYR A 159 -13.46 -2.96 -3.99
C TYR A 159 -14.74 -2.18 -4.26
N ASP A 160 -14.73 -0.88 -3.96
CA ASP A 160 -15.88 0.02 -4.16
C ASP A 160 -15.70 0.89 -5.40
#